data_AF-A0A1I3NNL9-F1
#
_entry.id   AF-A0A1I3NNL9-F1
#
_cell.length_a   1.000
_cell.length_b   1.000
_cell.length_c   1.000
_cell.angle_alpha   90.00
_cell.angle_beta   90.00
_cell.angle_gamma   90.00
#
_symmetry.space_group_name_H-M   'P 1'
#
loop_
_entity.id
_entity.type
_entity.pdbx_description
1 polymer ?
#
loop_
_entity_poly.entity_id
_entity_poly.type
_entity_poly.pdbx_seq_one_letter_code
_entity_poly.pdbx_strand_id
1 'polypeptide(L)'
;MNEEFEVYYNKTRLFFLLAVSLFCLLLILWTFANVDTLTQKKPNGIFIYRWVGYLFYEKPMLLKFFNSMVFLLFSYGLIITIKKLQKRKVVLRNLKNQLYIDKKLIISFDEVKDINVLDYNANEKYIRIYLTNPEKYINSKNKSIQKYILKSNYRRFGTPLLINMSFYGESPEIIKNKILKLKNYR
;
A
#
# COMPACT_ATOMS: atom_id res chain seq x y z
N MET A 1 -11.81 29.60 -4.99
CA MET A 1 -10.46 29.43 -5.59
C MET A 1 -10.02 28.00 -5.33
N ASN A 2 -9.60 27.23 -6.32
CA ASN A 2 -9.17 25.84 -6.12
C ASN A 2 -7.69 25.85 -5.77
N GLU A 3 -7.36 25.59 -4.51
CA GLU A 3 -5.97 25.37 -4.13
C GLU A 3 -5.54 23.94 -4.41
N GLU A 4 -4.37 23.82 -5.03
CA GLU A 4 -3.75 22.54 -5.34
C GLU A 4 -2.30 22.53 -4.83
N PHE A 5 -1.93 21.48 -4.09
CA PHE A 5 -0.55 21.23 -3.70
C PHE A 5 -0.04 19.96 -4.36
N GLU A 6 1.14 20.04 -4.93
CA GLU A 6 1.83 18.88 -5.50
C GLU A 6 2.70 18.21 -4.44
N VAL A 7 2.68 16.88 -4.41
CA VAL A 7 3.53 16.06 -3.57
C VAL A 7 4.29 15.06 -4.44
N TYR A 8 5.61 15.06 -4.34
CA TYR A 8 6.45 14.21 -5.18
C TYR A 8 6.67 12.82 -4.58
N TYR A 9 6.72 11.81 -5.45
CA TYR A 9 7.12 10.46 -5.03
C TYR A 9 8.64 10.35 -4.88
N ASN A 10 9.08 9.46 -3.98
CA ASN A 10 10.49 9.11 -3.82
C ASN A 10 10.92 8.17 -4.95
N LYS A 11 11.61 8.70 -5.97
CA LYS A 11 12.06 7.94 -7.15
C LYS A 11 12.98 6.79 -6.76
N THR A 12 13.90 6.99 -5.84
CA THR A 12 14.87 5.97 -5.42
C THR A 12 14.17 4.77 -4.79
N ARG A 13 13.20 5.00 -3.89
CA ARG A 13 12.40 3.93 -3.28
C ARG A 13 11.54 3.19 -4.30
N LEU A 14 10.90 3.93 -5.23
CA LEU A 14 10.10 3.32 -6.29
C LEU A 14 10.95 2.49 -7.25
N PHE A 15 12.15 2.96 -7.60
CA PHE A 15 13.09 2.23 -8.44
C PHE A 15 13.60 0.97 -7.75
N PHE A 16 13.95 1.05 -6.47
CA PHE A 16 14.33 -0.12 -5.69
C PHE A 16 13.21 -1.17 -5.64
N LEU A 17 11.97 -0.74 -5.38
CA LEU A 17 10.81 -1.64 -5.39
C LEU A 17 10.59 -2.30 -6.76
N LEU A 18 10.79 -1.55 -7.85
CA LEU A 18 10.71 -2.07 -9.21
C LEU A 18 11.80 -3.13 -9.47
N ALA A 19 13.04 -2.86 -9.07
CA ALA A 19 14.15 -3.80 -9.21
C ALA A 19 13.90 -5.10 -8.42
N VAL A 20 13.45 -4.97 -7.16
CA VAL A 20 13.07 -6.13 -6.34
C VAL A 20 11.92 -6.91 -6.97
N SER A 21 10.90 -6.24 -7.49
CA SER A 21 9.77 -6.91 -8.14
C SER A 21 10.20 -7.69 -9.38
N LEU A 22 11.05 -7.12 -10.22
CA LEU A 22 11.61 -7.81 -11.40
C LEU A 22 12.46 -9.02 -11.00
N PHE A 23 13.32 -8.86 -10.01
CA PHE A 23 14.14 -9.96 -9.50
C PHE A 23 13.27 -11.11 -8.96
N CYS A 24 12.24 -10.81 -8.17
CA CYS A 24 11.29 -11.81 -7.69
C CYS A 24 10.56 -12.52 -8.85
N LEU A 25 10.15 -11.80 -9.89
CA LEU A 25 9.50 -12.41 -11.06
C LEU A 25 10.44 -13.36 -11.81
N LEU A 26 11.72 -13.00 -11.97
CA LEU A 26 12.72 -13.87 -12.56
C LEU A 26 12.93 -15.14 -11.73
N LEU A 27 13.00 -15.01 -10.41
CA LEU A 27 13.07 -16.17 -9.52
C LEU A 27 11.84 -17.07 -9.64
N ILE A 28 10.64 -16.50 -9.73
CA ILE A 28 9.40 -17.27 -9.87
C ILE A 28 9.36 -18.00 -11.22
N LEU A 29 9.79 -17.36 -12.31
CA LEU A 29 9.89 -18.00 -13.62
C LEU A 29 10.91 -19.14 -13.61
N TRP A 30 12.06 -18.93 -12.96
CA TRP A 30 13.07 -19.96 -12.79
C TRP A 30 12.55 -21.14 -11.96
N THR A 31 11.87 -20.89 -10.83
CA THR A 31 11.28 -21.98 -10.03
C THR A 31 10.18 -22.69 -10.79
N PHE A 32 9.35 -21.97 -11.56
CA PHE A 32 8.30 -22.55 -12.39
C PHE A 32 8.86 -23.47 -13.49
N ALA A 33 9.94 -23.07 -14.17
CA ALA A 33 10.62 -23.87 -15.19
C ALA A 33 11.27 -25.14 -14.61
N ASN A 34 11.71 -25.09 -13.35
CA ASN A 34 12.41 -26.17 -12.67
C ASN A 34 11.54 -26.93 -11.65
N VAL A 35 10.21 -26.85 -11.74
CA VAL A 35 9.33 -27.44 -10.71
C VAL A 35 9.57 -28.94 -10.52
N ASP A 36 9.70 -29.68 -11.61
CA ASP A 36 9.78 -31.14 -11.54
C ASP A 36 11.08 -31.57 -10.83
N THR A 37 12.20 -30.89 -11.09
CA THR A 37 13.48 -31.15 -10.41
C THR A 37 13.48 -30.66 -8.96
N LEU A 38 12.81 -29.55 -8.65
CA LEU A 38 12.74 -28.99 -7.30
C LEU A 38 11.86 -29.81 -6.36
N THR A 39 10.79 -30.42 -6.87
CA THR A 39 9.84 -31.20 -6.05
C THR A 39 10.26 -32.64 -5.80
N GLN A 40 11.18 -33.19 -6.60
CA GLN A 40 11.73 -34.54 -6.43
C GLN A 40 12.84 -34.61 -5.36
N LYS A 41 13.44 -33.49 -4.99
CA LYS A 41 14.51 -33.47 -3.98
C LYS A 41 13.91 -33.47 -2.58
N LYS A 42 14.25 -34.50 -1.79
CA LYS A 42 13.86 -34.57 -0.38
C LYS A 42 14.40 -33.34 0.36
N PRO A 43 13.56 -32.60 1.12
CA PRO A 43 14.00 -31.39 1.79
C PRO A 43 14.98 -31.70 2.92
N ASN A 44 16.25 -31.31 2.72
CA ASN A 44 17.35 -31.51 3.67
C ASN A 44 17.72 -30.23 4.45
N GLY A 45 16.80 -29.27 4.56
CA GLY A 45 17.04 -27.95 5.16
C GLY A 45 16.98 -27.90 6.69
N ILE A 46 17.44 -26.77 7.25
CA ILE A 46 17.35 -26.41 8.67
C ILE A 46 15.88 -26.43 9.12
N PHE A 47 15.64 -26.92 10.35
CA PHE A 47 14.32 -27.30 10.89
C PHE A 47 13.19 -26.28 10.64
N ILE A 48 13.50 -24.99 10.69
CA ILE A 48 12.52 -23.88 10.63
C ILE A 48 11.84 -23.74 9.25
N TYR A 49 12.54 -24.06 8.15
CA TYR A 49 12.01 -23.89 6.78
C TYR A 49 11.67 -25.23 6.10
N ARG A 50 11.90 -26.34 6.80
CA ARG A 50 11.72 -27.69 6.27
C ARG A 50 10.26 -27.99 5.90
N TRP A 51 9.30 -27.39 6.61
CA TRP A 51 7.87 -27.55 6.35
C TRP A 51 7.46 -27.05 4.96
N VAL A 52 8.06 -25.97 4.46
CA VAL A 52 7.77 -25.42 3.12
C VAL A 52 8.20 -26.43 2.06
N GLY A 53 9.40 -27.00 2.20
CA GLY A 53 9.89 -28.04 1.30
C GLY A 53 8.99 -29.27 1.30
N TYR A 54 8.55 -29.71 2.48
CA TYR A 54 7.61 -30.84 2.59
C TYR A 54 6.23 -30.57 1.99
N LEU A 55 5.77 -29.32 2.03
CA LEU A 55 4.48 -28.94 1.44
C LEU A 55 4.47 -29.18 -0.07
N PHE A 56 5.59 -28.95 -0.75
CA PHE A 56 5.73 -29.08 -2.20
C PHE A 56 6.43 -30.37 -2.66
N TYR A 57 7.03 -31.14 -1.74
CA TYR A 57 7.70 -32.41 -2.05
C TYR A 57 6.75 -33.39 -2.72
N GLU A 58 7.19 -33.97 -3.85
CA GLU A 58 6.41 -34.86 -4.73
C GLU A 58 5.07 -34.27 -5.23
N LYS A 59 4.91 -32.94 -5.14
CA LYS A 59 3.68 -32.23 -5.54
C LYS A 59 3.98 -31.10 -6.53
N PRO A 60 4.42 -31.43 -7.76
CA PRO A 60 4.76 -30.43 -8.78
C PRO A 60 3.58 -29.52 -9.13
N MET A 61 2.36 -30.06 -9.21
CA MET A 61 1.18 -29.26 -9.55
C MET A 61 0.88 -28.19 -8.50
N LEU A 62 1.08 -28.49 -7.22
CA LEU A 62 0.87 -27.54 -6.13
C LEU A 62 1.88 -26.39 -6.21
N LEU A 63 3.15 -26.69 -6.51
CA LEU A 63 4.18 -25.67 -6.68
C LEU A 63 3.92 -24.79 -7.91
N LYS A 64 3.49 -25.38 -9.04
CA LYS A 64 3.08 -24.62 -10.25
C LYS A 64 1.92 -23.66 -9.93
N PHE A 65 0.90 -24.14 -9.24
CA PHE A 65 -0.24 -23.33 -8.84
C PHE A 65 0.17 -22.17 -7.93
N PHE A 66 0.95 -22.46 -6.88
CA PHE A 66 1.45 -21.45 -5.95
C PHE A 66 2.30 -20.39 -6.67
N ASN A 67 3.27 -20.81 -7.49
CA ASN A 67 4.10 -19.91 -8.28
C ASN A 67 3.26 -19.04 -9.22
N SER A 68 2.21 -19.59 -9.83
CA SER A 68 1.29 -18.83 -10.68
C SER A 68 0.55 -17.75 -9.91
N MET A 69 0.05 -18.04 -8.70
CA MET A 69 -0.59 -17.05 -7.84
C MET A 69 0.37 -15.93 -7.43
N VAL A 70 1.58 -16.30 -7.01
CA VAL A 70 2.61 -15.33 -6.60
C VAL A 70 3.06 -14.48 -7.79
N PHE A 71 3.21 -15.08 -8.98
CA PHE A 71 3.52 -14.36 -10.22
C PHE A 71 2.50 -13.26 -10.53
N LEU A 72 1.19 -13.57 -10.43
CA LEU A 72 0.13 -12.59 -10.64
C LEU A 72 0.20 -11.44 -9.63
N LEU A 73 0.48 -11.74 -8.36
CA LEU A 73 0.60 -10.74 -7.30
C LEU A 73 1.76 -9.78 -7.56
N PHE A 74 2.95 -10.29 -7.87
CA PHE A 74 4.13 -9.47 -8.16
C PHE A 74 3.97 -8.69 -9.48
N SER A 75 3.35 -9.30 -10.50
CA SER A 75 3.05 -8.62 -11.76
C SER A 75 2.10 -7.44 -11.55
N TYR A 76 1.06 -7.62 -10.73
CA TYR A 76 0.16 -6.53 -10.36
C TYR A 76 0.87 -5.41 -9.59
N GLY A 77 1.72 -5.76 -8.62
CA GLY A 77 2.54 -4.79 -7.88
C GLY A 77 3.51 -4.00 -8.78
N LEU A 78 4.11 -4.68 -9.76
CA LEU A 78 5.00 -4.07 -10.75
C LEU A 78 4.26 -3.04 -11.62
N ILE A 79 3.07 -3.38 -12.13
CA ILE A 79 2.22 -2.45 -12.89
C ILE A 79 1.89 -1.20 -12.07
N ILE A 80 1.52 -1.36 -10.79
CA ILE A 80 1.23 -0.21 -9.90
C ILE A 80 2.47 0.67 -9.74
N THR A 81 3.63 0.05 -9.54
CA THR A 81 4.89 0.77 -9.31
C THR A 81 5.32 1.56 -10.54
N ILE A 82 5.21 0.96 -11.73
CA ILE A 82 5.44 1.64 -13.02
C ILE A 82 4.50 2.84 -13.17
N LYS A 83 3.20 2.68 -12.90
CA LYS A 83 2.23 3.79 -12.97
C LYS A 83 2.60 4.94 -12.02
N LYS A 84 3.05 4.64 -10.80
CA LYS A 84 3.52 5.66 -9.85
C LYS A 84 4.78 6.37 -10.34
N LEU A 85 5.74 5.62 -10.92
CA LEU A 85 6.99 6.16 -11.45
C LEU A 85 6.75 7.09 -12.65
N GLN A 86 5.84 6.72 -13.56
CA GLN A 86 5.43 7.55 -14.69
C GLN A 86 4.74 8.83 -14.23
N LYS A 87 3.86 8.73 -13.23
CA LYS A 87 3.09 9.87 -12.73
C LYS A 87 3.96 10.90 -11.99
N ARG A 88 5.02 10.46 -11.30
CA ARG A 88 6.01 11.26 -10.54
C ARG A 88 5.48 12.06 -9.34
N LYS A 89 4.25 12.57 -9.40
CA LYS A 89 3.62 13.41 -8.37
C LYS A 89 2.18 13.00 -8.09
N VAL A 90 1.68 13.43 -6.95
CA VAL A 90 0.29 13.34 -6.50
C VAL A 90 -0.20 14.75 -6.25
N VAL A 91 -1.43 15.05 -6.65
CA VAL A 91 -2.02 16.37 -6.43
C VAL A 91 -3.02 16.28 -5.28
N LEU A 92 -2.80 17.08 -4.23
CA LEU A 92 -3.76 17.33 -3.16
C LEU A 92 -4.60 18.53 -3.53
N ARG A 93 -5.92 18.41 -3.44
CA ARG A 93 -6.83 19.51 -3.83
C ARG A 93 -7.91 19.69 -2.77
N ASN A 94 -8.30 20.94 -2.57
CA ASN A 94 -9.56 21.27 -1.91
C ASN A 94 -10.58 21.68 -2.98
N LEU A 95 -11.65 20.87 -3.13
CA LEU A 95 -12.80 21.21 -3.97
C LEU A 95 -14.05 21.22 -3.10
N LYS A 96 -14.68 22.39 -2.94
CA LYS A 96 -15.91 22.56 -2.14
C LYS A 96 -15.78 21.97 -0.72
N ASN A 97 -14.69 22.31 -0.03
CA ASN A 97 -14.41 21.84 1.33
C ASN A 97 -14.21 20.31 1.44
N GLN A 98 -13.76 19.66 0.36
CA GLN A 98 -13.45 18.25 0.32
C GLN A 98 -12.00 18.01 -0.09
N LEU A 99 -11.34 17.11 0.62
CA LEU A 99 -9.98 16.68 0.32
C LEU A 99 -10.00 15.63 -0.80
N TYR A 100 -9.38 15.98 -1.92
CA TYR A 100 -9.09 15.06 -3.01
C TYR A 100 -7.60 14.74 -3.04
N ILE A 101 -7.29 13.45 -3.24
CA ILE A 101 -5.96 13.00 -3.63
C ILE A 101 -6.09 12.52 -5.07
N ASP A 102 -5.47 13.25 -5.98
CA ASP A 102 -5.64 13.13 -7.42
C ASP A 102 -7.11 13.28 -7.86
N LYS A 103 -7.74 12.20 -8.30
CA LYS A 103 -9.14 12.14 -8.71
C LYS A 103 -10.05 11.46 -7.67
N LYS A 104 -9.48 11.06 -6.52
CA LYS A 104 -10.20 10.28 -5.51
C LYS A 104 -10.58 11.19 -4.34
N LEU A 105 -11.88 11.28 -4.08
CA LEU A 105 -12.42 11.88 -2.87
C LEU A 105 -11.94 11.06 -1.65
N ILE A 106 -11.29 11.74 -0.70
CA ILE A 106 -10.87 11.13 0.55
C ILE A 106 -11.91 11.40 1.64
N ILE A 107 -12.22 12.67 1.90
CA ILE A 107 -13.08 13.09 3.01
C ILE A 107 -13.54 14.54 2.85
N SER A 108 -14.68 14.91 3.44
CA SER A 108 -15.05 16.32 3.66
C SER A 108 -14.26 16.89 4.84
N PHE A 109 -13.72 18.10 4.71
CA PHE A 109 -13.02 18.75 5.82
C PHE A 109 -13.91 19.04 7.03
N ASP A 110 -15.24 19.11 6.85
CA ASP A 110 -16.21 19.23 7.95
C ASP A 110 -16.27 17.99 8.84
N GLU A 111 -15.91 16.83 8.28
CA GLU A 111 -15.84 15.58 9.02
C GLU A 111 -14.48 15.38 9.71
N VAL A 112 -13.50 16.27 9.47
CA VAL A 112 -12.13 16.16 9.99
C VAL A 112 -11.99 16.89 11.31
N LYS A 113 -11.89 16.11 12.40
CA LYS A 113 -11.60 16.59 13.76
C LYS A 113 -10.17 17.06 13.92
N ASP A 114 -9.20 16.24 13.53
CA ASP A 114 -7.77 16.54 13.70
C ASP A 114 -6.91 15.82 12.65
N ILE A 115 -5.69 16.30 12.42
CA ILE A 115 -4.70 15.68 11.53
C ILE A 115 -3.35 15.64 12.22
N ASN A 116 -2.82 14.44 12.45
CA ASN A 116 -1.49 14.28 13.04
C ASN A 116 -0.64 13.26 12.28
N VAL A 117 0.66 13.28 12.55
CA VAL A 117 1.60 12.28 12.05
C VAL A 117 1.76 11.19 13.09
N LEU A 118 1.78 9.94 12.63
CA LEU A 118 2.13 8.78 13.42
C LEU A 118 3.40 8.15 12.85
N ASP A 119 4.45 8.15 13.64
CA ASP A 119 5.61 7.31 13.43
C ASP A 119 5.29 5.93 14.04
N TYR A 120 4.87 4.98 13.20
CA TYR A 120 4.49 3.66 13.67
C TYR A 120 5.71 2.81 14.00
N ASN A 121 6.75 2.89 13.16
CA ASN A 121 8.06 2.26 13.31
C ASN A 121 9.11 3.09 12.56
N ALA A 122 10.40 2.74 12.68
CA ALA A 122 11.52 3.46 12.04
C ALA A 122 11.32 3.73 10.53
N ASN A 123 10.63 2.83 9.82
CA ASN A 123 10.43 2.91 8.37
C ASN A 123 8.98 3.19 7.94
N GLU A 124 8.04 3.27 8.89
CA GLU A 124 6.62 3.42 8.60
C GLU A 124 6.05 4.67 9.27
N LYS A 125 5.71 5.65 8.43
CA LYS A 125 5.09 6.89 8.85
C LYS A 125 3.72 7.03 8.19
N TYR A 126 2.76 7.54 8.93
CA TYR A 126 1.39 7.73 8.48
C TYR A 126 0.91 9.13 8.83
N ILE A 127 0.10 9.73 7.96
CA ILE A 127 -0.75 10.86 8.36
C ILE A 127 -2.10 10.29 8.76
N ARG A 128 -2.49 10.52 10.01
CA ARG A 128 -3.81 10.14 10.56
C ARG A 128 -4.76 11.32 10.42
N ILE A 129 -5.92 11.06 9.85
CA ILE A 129 -7.00 12.04 9.75
C ILE A 129 -8.10 11.60 10.70
N TYR A 130 -8.20 12.22 11.87
CA TYR A 130 -9.26 11.91 12.84
C TYR A 130 -10.59 12.45 12.37
N LEU A 131 -11.61 11.61 12.44
CA LEU A 131 -12.96 11.96 12.02
C LEU A 131 -13.84 12.28 13.22
N THR A 132 -14.79 13.19 13.04
CA THR A 132 -15.78 13.55 14.06
C THR A 132 -16.71 12.36 14.36
N ASN A 133 -17.11 11.60 13.33
CA ASN A 133 -17.89 10.37 13.47
C ASN A 133 -17.28 9.23 12.61
N PRO A 134 -16.26 8.52 13.14
CA PRO A 134 -15.57 7.45 12.42
C PRO A 134 -16.48 6.28 12.02
N GLU A 135 -17.43 5.91 12.87
CA GLU A 135 -18.31 4.77 12.65
C GLU A 135 -19.30 5.03 11.51
N LYS A 136 -19.90 6.23 11.48
CA LYS A 136 -20.74 6.67 10.35
C LYS A 136 -19.96 6.63 9.05
N TYR A 137 -18.71 7.12 9.05
CA TYR A 137 -17.85 7.08 7.87
C TYR A 137 -17.56 5.66 7.39
N ILE A 138 -17.22 4.73 8.30
CA ILE A 138 -16.99 3.31 7.96
C ILE A 138 -18.25 2.70 7.37
N ASN A 139 -19.40 2.93 8.01
CA ASN A 139 -20.67 2.32 7.61
C ASN A 139 -21.20 2.85 6.28
N SER A 140 -20.83 4.09 5.90
CA SER A 140 -21.19 4.70 4.61
C SER A 140 -20.58 4.02 3.38
N LYS A 141 -19.55 3.16 3.53
CA LYS A 141 -18.86 2.56 2.39
C LYS A 141 -19.60 1.33 1.88
N ASN A 142 -19.96 1.27 0.60
CA ASN A 142 -20.73 0.13 0.07
C ASN A 142 -19.95 -1.20 0.01
N LYS A 143 -18.62 -1.17 -0.12
CA LYS A 143 -17.81 -2.38 -0.33
C LYS A 143 -17.35 -3.00 1.00
N SER A 144 -17.70 -4.26 1.25
CA SER A 144 -17.34 -5.00 2.48
C SER A 144 -15.83 -5.01 2.76
N ILE A 145 -15.00 -5.20 1.74
CA ILE A 145 -13.54 -5.17 1.88
C ILE A 145 -13.06 -3.78 2.35
N GLN A 146 -13.65 -2.70 1.81
CA GLN A 146 -13.31 -1.34 2.25
C GLN A 146 -13.75 -1.11 3.70
N LYS A 147 -14.95 -1.54 4.09
CA LYS A 147 -15.41 -1.47 5.49
C LYS A 147 -14.45 -2.21 6.42
N TYR A 148 -14.03 -3.42 6.05
CA TYR A 148 -13.10 -4.22 6.84
C TYR A 148 -11.76 -3.50 7.04
N ILE A 149 -11.17 -2.96 5.97
CA ILE A 149 -9.93 -2.19 6.04
C ILE A 149 -10.08 -0.98 6.96
N LEU A 150 -11.15 -0.18 6.79
CA LEU A 150 -11.38 1.01 7.60
C LEU A 150 -11.63 0.67 9.08
N LYS A 151 -12.35 -0.43 9.36
CA LYS A 151 -12.59 -0.93 10.72
C LYS A 151 -11.30 -1.42 11.37
N SER A 152 -10.45 -2.10 10.61
CA SER A 152 -9.12 -2.53 11.07
C SER A 152 -8.23 -1.33 11.38
N ASN A 153 -8.20 -0.34 10.48
CA ASN A 153 -7.47 0.91 10.71
C ASN A 153 -7.96 1.63 11.98
N TYR A 154 -9.27 1.74 12.16
CA TYR A 154 -9.86 2.40 13.32
C TYR A 154 -9.46 1.72 14.62
N ARG A 155 -9.54 0.38 14.67
CA ARG A 155 -9.14 -0.42 15.84
C ARG A 155 -7.66 -0.27 16.19
N ARG A 156 -6.78 -0.20 15.19
CA ARG A 156 -5.33 -0.18 15.39
C ARG A 156 -4.76 1.23 15.61
N PHE A 157 -5.30 2.24 14.95
CA PHE A 157 -4.71 3.57 14.86
C PHE A 157 -5.58 4.69 15.42
N GLY A 158 -6.80 4.37 15.88
CA GLY A 158 -7.76 5.33 16.41
C GLY A 158 -8.48 6.17 15.33
N THR A 159 -8.20 5.92 14.04
CA THR A 159 -8.92 6.53 12.92
C THR A 159 -9.04 5.56 11.73
N PRO A 160 -10.15 5.56 10.98
CA PRO A 160 -10.28 4.79 9.75
C PRO A 160 -9.41 5.32 8.60
N LEU A 161 -9.01 6.60 8.63
CA LEU A 161 -8.29 7.26 7.53
C LEU A 161 -6.80 7.44 7.83
N LEU A 162 -5.99 6.78 7.01
CA LEU A 162 -4.54 6.80 7.05
C LEU A 162 -4.00 7.11 5.66
N ILE A 163 -3.05 8.04 5.58
CA ILE A 163 -2.22 8.24 4.39
C ILE A 163 -0.85 7.63 4.70
N ASN A 164 -0.53 6.52 4.02
CA ASN A 164 0.78 5.88 4.13
C ASN A 164 1.84 6.75 3.45
N MET A 165 2.94 7.04 4.16
CA MET A 165 3.99 7.96 3.70
C MET A 165 5.18 7.29 3.02
N SER A 166 5.22 5.96 2.93
CA SER A 166 6.39 5.18 2.49
C SER A 166 6.89 5.55 1.08
N PHE A 167 5.99 5.98 0.20
CA PHE A 167 6.29 6.28 -1.21
C PHE A 167 6.53 7.76 -1.52
N TYR A 168 6.26 8.67 -0.58
CA TYR A 168 6.44 10.09 -0.82
C TYR A 168 7.89 10.53 -0.54
N GLY A 169 8.36 11.50 -1.30
CA GLY A 169 9.69 12.09 -1.14
C GLY A 169 9.76 13.15 -0.05
N GLU A 170 8.63 13.80 0.23
CA GLU A 170 8.52 14.83 1.27
C GLU A 170 8.24 14.22 2.64
N SER A 171 8.62 14.94 3.70
CA SER A 171 8.36 14.51 5.07
C SER A 171 6.85 14.52 5.38
N PRO A 172 6.38 13.65 6.29
CA PRO A 172 4.97 13.63 6.69
C PRO A 172 4.47 14.97 7.22
N GLU A 173 5.30 15.74 7.93
CA GLU A 173 4.92 17.05 8.47
C GLU A 173 4.72 18.09 7.38
N ILE A 174 5.54 18.08 6.32
CA ILE A 174 5.35 18.98 5.17
C ILE A 174 4.00 18.68 4.49
N ILE A 175 3.68 17.40 4.29
CA ILE A 175 2.44 16.99 3.65
C ILE A 175 1.23 17.27 4.55
N LYS A 176 1.35 17.03 5.87
CA LYS A 176 0.33 17.42 6.85
C LYS A 176 0.07 18.93 6.79
N ASN A 177 1.11 19.75 6.78
CA ASN A 177 0.98 21.21 6.70
C ASN A 177 0.30 21.65 5.39
N LYS A 178 0.59 20.99 4.27
CA LYS A 178 -0.14 21.22 3.00
C LYS A 178 -1.64 20.89 3.14
N ILE A 179 -1.98 19.77 3.77
CA ILE A 179 -3.39 19.39 4.01
C ILE A 179 -4.07 20.39 4.96
N LEU A 180 -3.38 20.85 6.01
CA LEU A 180 -3.91 21.84 6.95
C LEU A 180 -4.12 23.20 6.28
N LYS A 181 -3.21 23.63 5.39
CA LYS A 181 -3.43 24.81 4.55
C LYS A 181 -4.70 24.64 3.75
N LEU A 182 -4.84 23.55 2.99
CA LEU A 182 -6.06 23.27 2.22
C LEU A 182 -7.34 23.33 3.07
N LYS A 183 -7.31 22.86 4.32
CA LYS A 183 -8.45 22.92 5.25
C LYS A 183 -8.81 24.36 5.65
N ASN A 184 -7.82 25.24 5.79
CA ASN A 184 -7.99 26.62 6.27
C ASN A 184 -8.39 27.61 5.16
N TYR A 185 -8.20 27.25 3.89
CA TYR A 185 -8.80 27.95 2.76
C TYR A 185 -10.28 27.58 2.66
N ARG A 186 -11.09 28.18 3.54
CA ARG A 186 -12.55 28.17 3.49
C ARG A 186 -13.06 29.41 2.77
#